data_AF-A0A933ZWP6-F1
#
_entry.id   AF-A0A933ZWP6-F1
#
_cell.length_a   1.000
_cell.length_b   1.000
_cell.length_c   1.000
_cell.angle_alpha   90.00
_cell.angle_beta   90.00
_cell.angle_gamma   90.00
#
_symmetry.space_group_name_H-M   'P 1'
#
loop_
_entity.id
_entity.type
_entity.pdbx_description
1 polymer ?
#
loop_
_entity_poly.entity_id
_entity_poly.type
_entity_poly.pdbx_seq_one_letter_code
_entity_poly.pdbx_strand_id
1 'polypeptide(L)'
;MAEHDDSAGSGDSKSPKKKKKTDLLFVHGRNPKSDALRVIRAREDRIELGEMSDLKEGEPVRGEVVKLNPRKEHPQLFDVDVVLPREETSAAPAHAGPARVASEAYRDNFDRVFGQPKKRKKLLLN
;
A
#
# COMPACT_ATOMS: atom_id res chain seq x y z
N MET A 1 -19.59 64.53 -5.00
CA MET A 1 -19.33 64.09 -6.38
C MET A 1 -17.84 64.28 -6.60
N ALA A 2 -16.95 63.29 -6.50
CA ALA A 2 -17.08 61.85 -6.31
C ALA A 2 -15.94 61.37 -5.39
N GLU A 3 -16.22 60.34 -4.60
CA GLU A 3 -15.24 59.54 -3.85
C GLU A 3 -14.56 58.56 -4.80
N HIS A 4 -13.27 58.29 -4.60
CA HIS A 4 -12.62 57.06 -5.05
C HIS A 4 -11.58 56.66 -4.00
N ASP A 5 -12.08 55.98 -2.97
CA ASP A 5 -11.39 54.84 -2.36
C ASP A 5 -11.17 53.79 -3.45
N ASP A 6 -9.98 53.18 -3.52
CA ASP A 6 -9.85 51.81 -4.00
C ASP A 6 -8.64 51.14 -3.34
N SER A 7 -8.96 50.32 -2.36
CA SER A 7 -8.07 49.45 -1.61
C SER A 7 -7.42 48.41 -2.51
N ALA A 8 -6.08 48.39 -2.56
CA ALA A 8 -5.33 47.27 -3.10
C ALA A 8 -5.40 46.08 -2.13
N GLY A 9 -6.45 45.27 -2.25
CA GLY A 9 -6.58 43.98 -1.57
C GLY A 9 -5.52 43.01 -2.09
N SER A 10 -4.55 42.67 -1.23
CA SER A 10 -3.61 41.59 -1.46
C SER A 10 -4.37 40.26 -1.51
N GLY A 11 -4.50 39.71 -2.71
CA GLY A 11 -5.10 38.41 -2.96
C GLY A 11 -4.31 37.31 -2.27
N ASP A 12 -4.84 36.87 -1.13
CA ASP A 12 -4.36 35.73 -0.36
C ASP A 12 -4.64 34.45 -1.17
N SER A 13 -3.66 34.02 -1.97
CA SER A 13 -3.74 32.79 -2.75
C SER A 13 -3.67 31.58 -1.81
N LYS A 14 -4.83 31.18 -1.26
CA LYS A 14 -5.00 29.91 -0.56
C LYS A 14 -4.82 28.76 -1.55
N SER A 15 -3.58 28.30 -1.68
CA SER A 15 -3.24 27.01 -2.29
C SER A 15 -4.16 25.92 -1.71
N PRO A 16 -4.84 25.10 -2.54
CA PRO A 16 -5.72 24.06 -2.03
C PRO A 16 -4.88 23.05 -1.23
N LYS A 17 -5.10 23.00 0.09
CA LYS A 17 -4.47 22.01 0.96
C LYS A 17 -4.86 20.62 0.45
N LYS A 18 -3.88 19.87 -0.09
CA LYS A 18 -4.05 18.46 -0.45
C LYS A 18 -4.65 17.74 0.75
N LYS A 19 -5.88 17.23 0.61
CA LYS A 19 -6.55 16.43 1.64
C LYS A 19 -5.62 15.27 1.97
N LYS A 20 -5.17 15.17 3.23
CA LYS A 20 -4.43 14.00 3.70
C LYS A 20 -5.35 12.80 3.48
N LYS A 21 -4.86 11.76 2.81
CA LYS A 21 -5.60 10.51 2.65
C LYS A 21 -5.78 9.93 4.05
N THR A 22 -7.01 9.92 4.53
CA THR A 22 -7.36 9.38 5.84
C THR A 22 -7.43 7.86 5.72
N ASP A 23 -6.68 7.16 6.57
CA ASP A 23 -6.70 5.70 6.67
C ASP A 23 -7.06 5.32 8.11
N LEU A 24 -8.30 4.88 8.28
CA LEU A 24 -8.89 4.62 9.58
C LEU A 24 -9.34 3.17 9.68
N LEU A 25 -9.11 2.57 10.83
CA LEU A 25 -9.55 1.21 11.13
C LEU A 25 -10.38 1.20 12.41
N PHE A 26 -11.55 0.60 12.32
CA PHE A 26 -12.49 0.41 13.42
C PHE A 26 -12.63 -1.08 13.73
N VAL A 27 -12.37 -1.46 14.98
CA VAL A 27 -12.49 -2.84 15.45
C VAL A 27 -13.87 -3.06 16.06
N HIS A 28 -14.67 -3.97 15.49
CA HIS A 28 -16.07 -4.18 15.89
C HIS A 28 -16.36 -5.57 16.48
N GLY A 29 -15.37 -6.46 16.56
CA GLY A 29 -15.56 -7.77 17.19
C GLY A 29 -14.40 -8.74 16.95
N ARG A 30 -14.59 -9.99 17.39
CA ARG A 30 -13.68 -11.11 17.16
C ARG A 30 -14.39 -12.22 16.39
N ASN A 31 -13.64 -12.94 15.56
CA ASN A 31 -14.12 -14.13 14.89
C ASN A 31 -14.03 -15.33 15.87
N PRO A 32 -15.14 -16.04 16.14
CA PRO A 32 -15.14 -17.14 17.10
C PRO A 32 -14.32 -18.36 16.68
N LYS A 33 -13.97 -18.50 15.38
CA LYS A 33 -13.22 -19.66 14.86
C LYS A 33 -11.71 -19.45 14.83
N SER A 34 -11.26 -18.23 14.55
CA SER A 34 -9.84 -17.90 14.30
C SER A 34 -9.25 -16.93 15.32
N ASP A 35 -10.05 -16.44 16.28
CA ASP A 35 -9.71 -15.33 17.20
C ASP A 35 -9.25 -14.04 16.49
N ALA A 36 -9.40 -13.96 15.17
CA ALA A 36 -9.06 -12.78 14.39
C ALA A 36 -10.01 -11.62 14.72
N LEU A 37 -9.49 -10.39 14.70
CA LEU A 37 -10.27 -9.18 14.88
C LEU A 37 -11.06 -8.89 13.60
N ARG A 38 -12.36 -8.61 13.74
CA ARG A 38 -13.20 -8.12 12.64
C ARG A 38 -13.10 -6.60 12.58
N VAL A 39 -12.78 -6.09 11.40
CA VAL A 39 -12.42 -4.69 11.21
C VAL A 39 -13.16 -4.07 10.02
N ILE A 40 -13.49 -2.79 10.16
CA ILE A 40 -13.96 -1.92 9.09
C ILE A 40 -12.85 -0.89 8.84
N ARG A 41 -12.36 -0.78 7.62
CA ARG A 41 -11.31 0.17 7.25
C ARG A 41 -11.83 1.18 6.23
N ALA A 42 -11.56 2.47 6.47
CA ALA A 42 -11.84 3.55 5.54
C ALA A 42 -10.51 4.07 4.97
N ARG A 43 -10.26 3.87 3.68
CA ARG A 43 -9.06 4.34 2.96
C ARG A 43 -9.41 4.73 1.55
N GLU A 44 -8.71 5.68 0.93
CA GLU A 44 -8.85 5.99 -0.52
C GLU A 44 -10.31 6.15 -1.00
N ASP A 45 -11.15 6.78 -0.17
CA ASP A 45 -12.59 6.97 -0.41
C ASP A 45 -13.42 5.67 -0.57
N ARG A 46 -12.89 4.54 -0.08
CA ARG A 46 -13.58 3.25 -0.01
C ARG A 46 -13.63 2.70 1.41
N ILE A 47 -14.66 1.90 1.66
CA ILE A 47 -14.83 1.14 2.92
C ILE A 47 -14.56 -0.33 2.62
N GLU A 48 -13.65 -0.93 3.38
CA GLU A 48 -13.30 -2.34 3.30
C GLU A 48 -13.72 -3.04 4.59
N LEU A 49 -14.26 -4.26 4.45
CA LEU A 49 -14.52 -5.16 5.56
C LEU A 49 -13.48 -6.26 5.52
N GLY A 50 -12.87 -6.56 6.67
CA GLY A 50 -11.81 -7.55 6.74
C GLY A 50 -11.66 -8.19 8.11
N GLU A 51 -10.71 -9.12 8.15
CA GLU A 51 -10.23 -9.71 9.39
C GLU A 51 -8.73 -9.42 9.51
N MET A 52 -8.28 -9.21 10.75
CA MET A 52 -6.88 -8.92 11.08
C MET A 52 -6.45 -9.83 12.23
N SER A 53 -5.24 -10.33 12.14
CA SER A 53 -4.63 -11.18 13.16
C SER A 53 -3.22 -10.68 13.47
N ASP A 54 -2.76 -10.95 14.68
CA ASP A 54 -1.38 -10.65 15.07
C ASP A 54 -0.38 -11.41 14.20
N LEU A 55 0.78 -10.78 13.96
CA LEU A 55 1.87 -11.41 13.23
C LEU A 55 2.51 -12.49 14.11
N LYS A 56 2.60 -13.71 13.59
CA LYS A 56 3.24 -14.85 14.28
C LYS A 56 4.46 -15.32 13.52
N GLU A 57 5.55 -15.55 14.24
CA GLU A 57 6.77 -16.09 13.65
C GLU A 57 6.51 -17.50 13.06
N GLY A 58 7.03 -17.73 11.86
CA GLY A 58 6.84 -18.99 11.13
C GLY A 58 5.50 -19.11 10.40
N GLU A 59 4.53 -18.21 10.63
CA GLU A 59 3.29 -18.19 9.85
C GLU A 59 3.40 -17.29 8.61
N PRO A 60 2.82 -17.69 7.47
CA PRO A 60 2.83 -16.87 6.27
C PRO A 60 1.96 -15.63 6.45
N VAL A 61 2.49 -14.48 6.02
CA VAL A 61 1.75 -13.23 5.97
C VAL A 61 0.71 -13.30 4.87
N ARG A 62 -0.56 -13.14 5.23
CA ARG A 62 -1.68 -13.11 4.28
C ARG A 62 -2.21 -11.69 4.15
N GLY A 63 -1.97 -11.06 3.00
CA GLY A 63 -2.47 -9.72 2.73
C GLY A 63 -1.49 -8.61 3.12
N GLU A 64 -1.96 -7.66 3.92
CA GLU A 64 -1.25 -6.42 4.27
C GLU A 64 -0.75 -6.47 5.72
N VAL A 65 0.44 -5.93 5.99
CA VAL A 65 0.92 -5.73 7.36
C VAL A 65 0.79 -4.26 7.72
N VAL A 66 0.08 -4.01 8.82
CA VAL A 66 -0.23 -2.66 9.28
C VAL A 66 0.23 -2.47 10.72
N LYS A 67 0.58 -1.22 11.03
CA LYS A 67 0.78 -0.74 12.39
C LYS A 67 -0.41 0.14 12.78
N LEU A 68 -0.97 -0.13 13.95
CA LEU A 68 -2.12 0.60 14.47
C LEU A 68 -1.68 1.65 15.48
N ASN A 69 -2.12 2.89 15.29
CA ASN A 69 -1.94 3.95 16.28
C ASN A 69 -3.31 4.29 16.88
N PRO A 70 -3.52 4.06 18.19
CA PRO A 70 -4.81 4.34 18.83
C PRO A 70 -5.12 5.84 18.84
N ARG A 71 -6.37 6.18 18.52
CA ARG A 71 -6.86 7.56 18.59
C ARG A 71 -7.42 7.87 19.98
N LYS A 72 -7.22 9.11 20.43
CA LYS A 72 -7.78 9.60 21.69
C LYS A 72 -9.31 9.72 21.67
N GLU A 73 -9.89 9.84 20.48
CA GLU A 73 -11.33 10.03 20.28
C GLU A 73 -12.15 8.79 20.63
N HIS A 74 -11.64 7.58 20.32
CA HIS A 74 -12.37 6.35 20.55
C HIS A 74 -11.42 5.15 20.71
N PRO A 75 -11.61 4.28 21.72
CA PRO A 75 -10.68 3.18 22.03
C PRO A 75 -10.60 2.09 20.95
N GLN A 76 -11.63 1.97 20.12
CA GLN A 76 -11.69 0.99 19.02
C GLN A 76 -11.32 1.59 17.65
N LEU A 77 -10.88 2.85 17.61
CA LEU A 77 -10.53 3.55 16.38
C LEU A 77 -9.03 3.80 16.31
N PHE A 78 -8.44 3.43 15.17
CA PHE A 78 -7.00 3.44 14.96
C PHE A 78 -6.65 4.14 13.64
N ASP A 79 -5.56 4.90 13.65
CA ASP A 79 -4.85 5.28 12.43
C ASP A 79 -4.00 4.11 11.96
N VAL A 80 -3.97 3.91 10.65
CA VAL A 80 -3.28 2.79 10.02
C VAL A 80 -2.04 3.27 9.29
N ASP A 81 -0.89 2.74 9.67
CA ASP A 81 0.36 2.88 8.92
C ASP A 81 0.69 1.55 8.22
N VAL A 82 0.75 1.55 6.90
CA VAL A 82 1.05 0.35 6.11
C VAL A 82 2.55 0.09 6.10
N VAL A 83 2.98 -1.03 6.68
CA VAL A 83 4.38 -1.46 6.73
C VAL A 83 4.73 -2.33 5.53
N LEU A 84 3.84 -3.26 5.19
CA LEU A 84 3.96 -4.11 4.01
C LEU A 84 2.64 -4.04 3.22
N PRO A 85 2.64 -3.46 2.01
CA PRO A 85 1.45 -3.46 1.19
C PRO A 85 1.10 -4.89 0.78
N ARG A 86 -0.19 -5.16 0.62
CA ARG A 86 -0.63 -6.40 -0.02
C ARG A 86 -0.07 -6.42 -1.44
N GLU A 87 0.67 -7.48 -1.78
CA GLU A 87 0.94 -7.76 -3.18
C GLU A 87 -0.38 -8.11 -3.85
N GLU A 88 -0.84 -7.23 -4.74
CA GLU A 88 -1.85 -7.61 -5.72
C GLU A 88 -1.19 -8.65 -6.60
N THR A 89 -1.44 -9.93 -6.31
CA THR A 89 -1.18 -10.98 -7.27
C THR A 89 -2.06 -10.68 -8.47
N SER A 90 -1.52 -9.92 -9.42
CA SER A 90 -2.05 -9.82 -10.77
C SER A 90 -2.23 -11.27 -11.21
N ALA A 91 -3.49 -11.72 -11.29
CA ALA A 91 -3.81 -13.08 -11.66
C ALA A 91 -3.00 -13.37 -12.91
N ALA A 92 -2.08 -14.33 -12.82
CA ALA A 92 -1.22 -14.67 -13.95
C ALA A 92 -2.17 -14.93 -15.13
N PRO A 93 -1.97 -14.25 -16.29
CA PRO A 93 -2.88 -14.39 -17.40
C PRO A 93 -3.07 -15.88 -17.67
N ALA A 94 -4.34 -16.33 -17.71
CA ALA A 94 -4.68 -17.71 -17.92
C ALA A 94 -4.15 -18.12 -19.30
N HIS A 95 -2.97 -18.73 -19.34
CA HIS A 95 -2.37 -19.20 -20.56
C HIS A 95 -2.96 -20.56 -20.90
N ALA A 96 -3.51 -20.68 -22.11
CA ALA A 96 -3.94 -21.97 -22.62
C ALA A 96 -2.71 -22.87 -22.82
N GLY A 97 -2.65 -23.97 -22.08
CA GLY A 97 -1.60 -24.98 -22.19
C GLY A 97 -1.20 -25.58 -20.84
N PRO A 98 -0.34 -26.61 -20.84
CA PRO A 98 0.24 -27.17 -19.61
C PRO A 98 0.98 -26.09 -18.82
N ALA A 99 0.99 -26.23 -17.49
CA ALA A 99 1.68 -25.29 -16.60
C ALA A 99 3.14 -25.07 -17.05
N ARG A 100 3.49 -23.84 -17.42
CA ARG A 100 4.83 -23.48 -17.87
C ARG A 100 5.68 -23.13 -16.65
N VAL A 101 6.48 -24.08 -16.18
CA VAL A 101 7.31 -23.95 -14.96
C VAL A 101 8.52 -23.02 -15.17
N ALA A 102 8.90 -22.76 -16.42
CA ALA A 102 9.91 -21.79 -16.78
C ALA A 102 9.25 -20.45 -17.13
N SER A 103 8.94 -19.65 -16.11
CA SER A 103 8.58 -18.25 -16.31
C SER A 103 9.82 -17.42 -16.67
N GLU A 104 9.61 -16.27 -17.29
CA GLU A 104 10.69 -15.31 -17.56
C GLU A 104 11.35 -14.86 -16.26
N ALA A 105 10.55 -14.58 -15.21
CA ALA A 105 11.05 -14.27 -13.88
C ALA A 105 11.90 -15.40 -13.26
N TYR A 106 11.52 -16.67 -13.45
CA TYR A 106 12.33 -17.82 -13.02
C TYR A 106 13.66 -17.86 -13.78
N ARG A 107 13.64 -17.66 -15.10
CA ARG A 107 14.83 -17.65 -15.95
C ARG A 107 15.76 -16.49 -15.62
N ASP A 108 15.23 -15.30 -15.41
CA ASP A 108 15.98 -14.11 -15.03
C ASP A 108 16.67 -14.27 -13.66
N ASN A 109 15.97 -14.87 -12.69
CA ASN A 109 16.57 -15.18 -11.39
C ASN A 109 17.63 -16.27 -11.51
N PHE A 110 17.38 -17.31 -12.31
CA PHE A 110 18.36 -18.36 -12.58
C PHE A 110 19.63 -17.79 -13.23
N ASP A 111 19.50 -16.96 -14.26
CA ASP A 111 20.61 -16.30 -14.94
C ASP A 111 21.34 -15.30 -14.04
N ARG A 112 20.65 -14.72 -13.04
CA ARG A 112 21.29 -13.89 -12.01
C ARG A 112 22.16 -14.71 -11.06
N VAL A 113 21.68 -15.87 -10.61
CA VAL A 113 22.37 -16.71 -9.61
C VAL A 113 23.45 -17.57 -10.24
N PHE A 114 23.17 -18.16 -11.41
CA PHE A 114 24.01 -19.16 -12.07
C PHE A 114 24.53 -18.71 -13.43
N GLY A 115 24.07 -17.57 -13.96
CA GLY A 115 24.51 -17.08 -15.25
C GLY A 115 25.93 -16.52 -15.20
N GLN A 116 26.63 -16.65 -16.32
CA GLN A 116 28.00 -16.16 -16.47
C GLN A 116 28.02 -14.63 -16.42
N PRO A 117 29.01 -14.01 -15.75
CA PRO A 117 29.15 -12.56 -15.76
C PRO A 117 29.33 -12.07 -17.20
N LYS A 118 28.41 -11.23 -17.67
CA LYS A 118 28.53 -10.60 -19.01
C LYS A 118 29.83 -9.80 -19.03
N LYS A 119 30.80 -10.23 -19.84
CA LYS A 119 32.06 -9.50 -20.06
C LYS A 119 31.70 -8.08 -20.54
N ARG A 120 31.95 -7.08 -19.70
CA ARG A 120 31.88 -5.67 -20.08
C ARG A 120 32.83 -5.48 -21.27
N LYS A 121 32.29 -5.22 -22.47
CA LYS A 121 33.10 -4.77 -23.60
C LYS A 121 33.76 -3.47 -23.16
N LYS A 122 35.09 -3.48 -22.97
CA LYS A 122 35.87 -2.25 -22.86
C LYS A 122 35.63 -1.49 -24.15
N LEU A 123 34.90 -0.39 -24.07
CA LEU A 123 34.99 0.65 -25.08
C LEU A 123 36.45 1.13 -25.02
N LEU A 124 37.26 0.64 -25.96
CA LEU A 124 38.54 1.24 -26.27
C LEU A 124 38.23 2.55 -26.97
N LEU A 125 38.35 3.64 -26.21
CA LEU A 125 38.32 4.99 -26.74
C LEU A 125 39.72 5.29 -27.27
N ASN A 126 39.91 5.16 -28.58
CA ASN A 126 40.98 5.81 -29.34
C ASN A 126 40.34 6.45 -30.58
#